data_AF-A0A355DT24-F1
#
_entry.id   AF-A0A355DT24-F1
#
_cell.length_a   1.000
_cell.length_b   1.000
_cell.length_c   1.000
_cell.angle_alpha   90.00
_cell.angle_beta   90.00
_cell.angle_gamma   90.00
#
_symmetry.space_group_name_H-M   'P 1'
#
loop_
_entity.id
_entity.type
_entity.pdbx_description
1 polymer ?
#
loop_
_entity_poly.entity_id
_entity_poly.type
_entity_poly.pdbx_seq_one_letter_code
_entity_poly.pdbx_strand_id
1 'polypeptide(L)'
;GGFEGKLYRWNLKPDIATAIFSKPVGEVIGPIKTALGYHLLRVEEFIPAELTPERYQEILDRMFQDWLASEINYRIHSQTL
;
A
#
# COMPACT_ATOMS: atom_id res chain seq x y z
N GLY A 1 20.82 11.42 1.79
CA GLY A 1 19.85 11.86 0.77
C GLY A 1 18.46 11.58 1.29
N GLY A 2 17.47 12.43 1.02
CA GLY A 2 16.10 12.31 1.56
C GLY A 2 15.06 11.84 0.54
N PHE A 3 15.50 11.31 -0.61
CA PHE A 3 14.60 10.82 -1.65
C PHE A 3 14.40 9.30 -1.49
N GLU A 4 13.15 8.90 -1.26
CA GLU A 4 12.76 7.51 -0.96
C GLU A 4 12.28 6.73 -2.20
N GLY A 5 12.20 7.38 -3.37
CA GLY A 5 11.72 6.74 -4.60
C GLY A 5 10.20 6.54 -4.64
N LYS A 6 9.75 5.54 -5.41
CA LYS A 6 8.33 5.23 -5.59
C LYS A 6 7.83 4.44 -4.38
N LEU A 7 6.86 4.99 -3.67
CA LEU A 7 6.21 4.34 -2.54
C LEU A 7 4.73 4.13 -2.84
N TYR A 8 4.25 2.92 -2.56
CA TYR A 8 2.83 2.61 -2.67
C TYR A 8 2.10 2.99 -1.38
N ARG A 9 0.83 3.42 -1.52
CA ARG A 9 0.00 3.83 -0.37
C ARG A 9 -0.08 2.75 0.72
N TRP A 10 -0.17 1.48 0.33
CA TRP A 10 -0.30 0.35 1.26
C TRP A 10 1.01 0.02 2.00
N ASN A 11 2.16 0.54 1.57
CA ASN A 11 3.42 0.41 2.28
C ASN A 11 3.60 1.48 3.38
N LEU A 12 2.70 2.46 3.44
CA LEU A 12 2.77 3.56 4.39
C LEU A 12 1.88 3.27 5.60
N LYS A 13 2.32 3.72 6.79
CA LYS A 13 1.43 3.74 7.95
C LYS A 13 0.21 4.64 7.66
N PRO A 14 -0.99 4.31 8.19
CA PRO A 14 -2.21 5.03 7.85
C PRO A 14 -2.17 6.55 8.12
N ASP A 15 -1.51 6.96 9.19
CA ASP A 15 -1.29 8.37 9.56
C ASP A 15 -0.38 9.08 8.55
N ILE A 16 0.73 8.45 8.16
CA ILE A 16 1.65 8.96 7.14
C ILE A 16 0.97 9.04 5.78
N ALA A 17 0.24 8.00 5.38
CA ALA A 17 -0.53 7.98 4.14
C ALA A 17 -1.56 9.13 4.12
N THR A 18 -2.27 9.34 5.22
CA THR A 18 -3.25 10.45 5.31
C THR A 18 -2.55 11.80 5.16
N ALA A 19 -1.42 12.02 5.82
CA ALA A 19 -0.66 13.26 5.72
C ALA A 19 -0.16 13.51 4.29
N ILE A 20 0.42 12.50 3.63
CA ILE A 20 0.96 12.58 2.26
C ILE A 20 -0.15 12.87 1.25
N PHE A 21 -1.24 12.11 1.26
CA PHE A 21 -2.28 12.18 0.23
C PHE A 21 -3.33 13.28 0.46
N SER A 22 -3.27 14.01 1.58
CA SER A 22 -4.15 15.16 1.85
C SER A 22 -3.55 16.50 1.42
N LYS A 23 -2.32 16.50 0.93
CA LYS A 23 -1.54 17.70 0.61
C LYS A 23 -1.21 17.75 -0.89
N PRO A 24 -1.19 18.95 -1.49
CA PRO A 24 -0.73 19.12 -2.85
C PRO A 24 0.75 18.79 -2.99
N VAL A 25 1.14 18.41 -4.22
CA VAL A 25 2.53 18.19 -4.61
C VAL A 25 3.35 19.46 -4.34
N GLY A 26 4.57 19.28 -3.82
CA GLY A 26 5.50 20.35 -3.49
C GLY A 26 5.30 21.00 -2.12
N GLU A 27 4.18 20.77 -1.43
CA GLU A 27 3.97 21.28 -0.07
C GLU A 27 4.79 20.49 0.96
N VAL A 28 5.39 21.19 1.92
CA VAL A 28 6.11 20.59 3.04
C VAL A 28 5.12 20.17 4.13
N ILE A 29 5.27 18.93 4.60
CA ILE A 29 4.39 18.27 5.54
C ILE A 29 5.16 17.94 6.82
N GLY A 30 4.61 18.29 7.98
CA GLY A 30 5.15 17.92 9.29
C GLY A 30 5.48 19.10 10.20
N PRO A 31 6.29 18.87 11.27
CA PRO A 31 7.02 17.64 11.55
C PRO A 31 6.11 16.47 11.98
N ILE A 32 6.32 15.29 11.38
CA ILE A 32 5.61 14.06 11.74
C ILE A 32 6.50 13.21 12.65
N LYS A 33 5.96 12.80 13.79
CA LYS A 33 6.65 11.95 14.75
C LYS A 33 6.62 10.48 14.29
N THR A 34 7.77 9.84 14.24
CA THR A 34 7.94 8.41 14.00
C THR A 34 8.76 7.79 15.13
N ALA A 35 8.99 6.47 15.08
CA ALA A 35 9.88 5.80 16.01
C ALA A 35 11.35 6.28 15.91
N LEU A 36 11.74 6.88 14.79
CA LEU A 36 13.10 7.34 14.52
C LEU A 36 13.31 8.84 14.84
N GLY A 37 12.25 9.56 15.24
CA GLY A 37 12.30 10.99 15.53
C GLY A 37 11.21 11.77 14.81
N TYR A 38 11.53 12.98 14.37
CA TYR A 38 10.60 13.84 13.62
C TYR A 38 11.07 13.98 12.17
N HIS A 39 10.12 13.94 11.23
CA HIS A 39 10.40 14.03 9.81
C HIS A 39 9.58 15.14 9.16
N LEU A 40 10.21 15.88 8.24
CA LEU A 40 9.51 16.70 7.26
C LEU A 40 9.45 15.91 5.96
N LEU A 41 8.28 15.90 5.33
CA LEU A 41 8.04 15.21 4.07
C LEU A 41 7.65 16.23 3.01
N ARG A 42 7.93 15.93 1.75
CA ARG A 42 7.42 16.66 0.58
C ARG A 42 7.10 15.64 -0.49
N VAL A 43 5.93 15.76 -1.09
CA VAL A 43 5.53 14.90 -2.20
C VAL A 43 6.04 15.52 -3.50
N GLU A 44 6.85 14.78 -4.25
CA GLU A 44 7.34 15.23 -5.55
C GLU A 44 6.33 14.96 -6.67
N GLU A 45 5.61 13.84 -6.60
CA GLU A 45 4.68 13.41 -7.64
C GLU A 45 3.69 12.36 -7.10
N PHE A 46 2.45 12.38 -7.60
CA PHE A 46 1.51 11.26 -7.46
C PHE A 46 1.43 10.49 -8.77
N ILE A 47 1.79 9.21 -8.73
CA ILE A 47 1.69 8.32 -9.88
C ILE A 47 0.32 7.64 -9.84
N PRO A 48 -0.56 7.84 -10.84
CA PRO A 48 -1.86 7.19 -10.88
C PRO A 48 -1.71 5.67 -10.98
N ALA A 49 -2.65 4.97 -10.36
CA ALA A 49 -2.76 3.54 -10.57
C ALA A 49 -3.28 3.29 -11.99
N GLU A 50 -2.57 2.45 -12.74
CA GLU A 50 -2.94 2.05 -14.09
C GLU A 50 -3.12 0.54 -14.12
N LEU A 51 -4.23 0.09 -14.70
CA LEU A 51 -4.53 -1.32 -14.89
C LEU A 51 -3.93 -1.79 -16.21
N THR A 52 -2.60 -1.96 -16.25
CA THR A 52 -1.94 -2.55 -17.40
C THR A 52 -2.31 -4.03 -17.55
N PRO A 53 -2.17 -4.65 -18.74
CA PRO A 53 -2.42 -6.08 -18.90
C PRO A 53 -1.65 -6.95 -17.91
N GLU A 54 -0.40 -6.59 -17.60
CA GLU A 54 0.45 -7.29 -16.64
C GLU A 54 -0.11 -7.15 -15.22
N ARG A 55 -0.44 -5.93 -14.79
CA ARG A 55 -1.06 -5.68 -13.47
C ARG A 55 -2.42 -6.35 -13.34
N TYR A 56 -3.19 -6.39 -14.41
CA TYR A 56 -4.46 -7.10 -14.44
C TYR A 56 -4.27 -8.59 -14.18
N GLN A 57 -3.29 -9.21 -14.85
CA GLN A 57 -2.95 -10.61 -14.62
C GLN A 57 -2.46 -10.85 -13.19
N GLU A 58 -1.57 -10.00 -12.65
CA GLU A 58 -1.11 -10.08 -11.26
C GLU A 58 -2.27 -10.02 -10.26
N ILE A 59 -3.25 -9.15 -10.50
CA ILE A 59 -4.46 -9.03 -9.66
C ILE A 59 -5.29 -10.32 -9.73
N LEU A 60 -5.52 -10.86 -10.93
CA LEU A 60 -6.26 -12.12 -11.11
C LEU A 60 -5.57 -13.28 -10.41
N ASP A 61 -4.26 -13.42 -10.57
CA ASP A 61 -3.47 -14.48 -9.96
C ASP A 61 -3.58 -14.39 -8.43
N ARG A 62 -3.43 -13.20 -7.87
CA ARG A 62 -3.59 -12.97 -6.43
C ARG A 62 -5.00 -13.32 -5.94
N MET A 63 -6.04 -12.84 -6.62
CA MET A 63 -7.42 -13.15 -6.25
C MET A 63 -7.71 -14.65 -6.28
N PHE A 64 -7.15 -15.36 -7.26
CA PHE A 64 -7.27 -16.81 -7.36
C PHE A 64 -6.54 -17.52 -6.21
N GLN A 65 -5.32 -17.10 -5.84
CA GLN A 65 -4.60 -17.68 -4.71
C GLN A 65 -5.32 -17.43 -3.37
N ASP A 66 -5.82 -16.21 -3.14
CA ASP A 66 -6.57 -15.86 -1.93
C ASP A 66 -7.87 -16.68 -1.81
N TRP A 67 -8.57 -16.86 -2.94
CA TRP A 67 -9.74 -17.74 -3.02
C TRP A 67 -9.36 -19.21 -2.75
N LEU A 68 -8.31 -19.71 -3.38
CA LEU A 68 -7.88 -21.11 -3.24
C LEU A 68 -7.49 -21.42 -1.79
N ALA A 69 -6.76 -20.52 -1.13
CA ALA A 69 -6.42 -20.65 0.28
C ALA A 69 -7.67 -20.69 1.17
N SER A 70 -8.67 -19.85 0.86
CA SER A 70 -9.94 -19.83 1.60
C SER A 70 -10.73 -21.13 1.42
N GLU A 71 -10.79 -21.66 0.20
CA GLU A 71 -11.48 -22.92 -0.11
C GLU A 71 -10.81 -24.11 0.56
N ILE A 72 -9.48 -24.17 0.55
CA ILE A 72 -8.72 -25.23 1.24
C ILE A 72 -9.01 -25.19 2.75
N ASN A 73 -8.95 -24.02 3.37
CA ASN A 73 -9.25 -23.86 4.79
C ASN A 73 -10.69 -24.30 5.11
N TYR A 74 -11.66 -23.91 4.29
CA TYR A 74 -13.06 -24.34 4.44
C TYR A 74 -13.21 -25.87 4.39
N ARG A 75 -12.54 -26.53 3.43
CA ARG A 75 -12.60 -27.99 3.28
C ARG A 75 -11.94 -28.75 4.44
N ILE A 76 -10.84 -28.24 4.98
CA ILE A 76 -10.17 -28.85 6.15
C ILE A 76 -11.09 -28.81 7.37
N HIS A 77 -11.72 -27.66 7.63
CA HIS A 77 -12.57 -27.49 8.81
C HIS A 77 -13.96 -28.11 8.68
N SER A 78 -14.48 -28.31 7.47
CA SER A 78 -15.77 -28.98 7.25
C SER A 78 -15.71 -30.51 7.36
N GLN A 79 -14.52 -31.12 7.32
CA GLN A 79 -14.33 -32.57 7.52
C GLN A 79 -14.13 -32.98 8.99
N THR A 80 -14.06 -32.02 9.92
CA THR A 80 -13.83 -32.28 11.36
C THR A 80 -15.11 -32.33 12.19
N LEU A 81 -16.28 -32.41 11.55
CA LEU A 81 -17.61 -32.57 12.17
C LEU A 81 -18.24 -33.92 11.82
#